data_AF-A0AAD5VIN4-F1
#
_entry.id   AF-A0AAD5VIN4-F1
#
_cell.length_a   1.000
_cell.length_b   1.000
_cell.length_c   1.000
_cell.angle_alpha   90.00
_cell.angle_beta   90.00
_cell.angle_gamma   90.00
#
_symmetry.space_group_name_H-M   'P 1'
#
loop_
_entity.id
_entity.type
_entity.pdbx_description
1 polymer ?
#
loop_
_entity_poly.entity_id
_entity_poly.type
_entity_poly.pdbx_seq_one_letter_code
_entity_poly.pdbx_strand_id
1 'polypeptide(L)'
;MVYFGIFGSWGLYIMSKLPTWWYRTEYFWIDYPHWDMLPGLKYYELTQAAYWCQQLIVLVLGLEKPRKDYKELVAHHIVTLWLIGWSYLINLTYIANAVFLSMDLPDTFLAFSKLLNYIQWDRAKIGAFVVFMGVWTYFRHYLNLVILWSVWTEYDLIPETSKQWIWAQGIYLNWWMKYQVFAPLLLLQFLNIFWYVLMLRILWRAVTTATATDDRSDDEDDDDDDDGVNDQNGSSTVKETKKQK
;
A
#
# COMPACT_ATOMS: atom_id res chain seq x y z
N MET A 1 -11.41 2.92 1.59
CA MET A 1 -11.20 4.38 1.42
C MET A 1 -11.05 5.08 2.76
N VAL A 2 -12.05 5.02 3.66
CA VAL A 2 -12.02 5.72 4.96
C VAL A 2 -10.77 5.37 5.79
N TYR A 3 -10.46 4.08 5.93
CA TYR A 3 -9.25 3.61 6.62
C TYR A 3 -7.98 4.24 6.03
N PHE A 4 -7.64 3.94 4.78
CA PHE A 4 -6.42 4.45 4.14
C PHE A 4 -6.33 5.98 4.11
N GLY A 5 -7.46 6.68 3.94
CA GLY A 5 -7.49 8.14 3.95
C GLY A 5 -7.17 8.73 5.34
N ILE A 6 -7.74 8.16 6.41
CA ILE A 6 -7.46 8.59 7.79
C ILE A 6 -6.02 8.26 8.16
N PHE A 7 -5.58 7.02 7.92
CA PHE A 7 -4.24 6.57 8.29
C PHE A 7 -3.14 7.24 7.45
N GLY A 8 -3.37 7.48 6.17
CA GLY A 8 -2.48 8.27 5.33
C GLY A 8 -2.37 9.72 5.81
N SER A 9 -3.50 10.35 6.17
CA SER A 9 -3.49 11.72 6.73
C SER A 9 -2.80 11.78 8.10
N TRP A 10 -3.01 10.78 8.95
CA TRP A 10 -2.34 10.68 10.24
C TRP A 10 -0.83 10.46 10.09
N GLY A 11 -0.42 9.56 9.20
CA GLY A 11 1.01 9.35 8.87
C GLY A 11 1.67 10.62 8.35
N LEU A 12 1.00 11.38 7.48
CA LEU A 12 1.47 12.69 7.01
C LEU A 12 1.63 13.68 8.17
N TYR A 13 0.63 13.77 9.03
CA TYR A 13 0.66 14.66 10.19
C TYR A 13 1.84 14.32 11.11
N ILE A 14 2.07 13.05 11.42
CA ILE A 14 3.20 12.62 12.25
C ILE A 14 4.52 12.93 11.57
N MET A 15 4.66 12.61 10.28
CA MET A 15 5.89 12.90 9.55
C MET A 15 6.22 14.40 9.56
N SER A 16 5.22 15.27 9.49
CA SER A 16 5.42 16.74 9.56
C SER A 16 6.00 17.23 10.89
N LYS A 17 5.90 16.42 11.96
CA LYS A 17 6.46 16.71 13.28
C LYS A 17 7.83 16.08 13.49
N LEU A 18 8.28 15.23 12.58
CA LEU A 18 9.57 14.54 12.62
C LEU A 18 10.61 15.27 11.75
N PRO A 19 11.91 15.14 12.06
CA PRO A 19 12.97 15.71 11.22
C PRO A 19 12.98 15.10 9.80
N THR A 20 12.38 13.93 9.63
CA THR A 20 12.28 13.16 8.38
C THR A 20 11.32 13.73 7.35
N TRP A 21 10.59 14.82 7.64
CA TRP A 21 9.79 15.55 6.63
C TRP A 21 10.69 16.15 5.55
N TRP A 22 10.53 15.93 4.25
CA TRP A 22 9.71 14.99 3.49
C TRP A 22 10.64 13.92 2.89
N TYR A 23 10.68 12.72 3.48
CA TYR A 23 11.66 11.67 3.17
C TYR A 23 13.12 12.16 3.20
N ARG A 24 13.46 13.00 4.19
CA ARG A 24 14.86 13.30 4.52
C ARG A 24 15.46 12.10 5.24
N THR A 25 16.12 11.24 4.46
CA THR A 25 16.52 9.90 4.87
C THR A 25 17.75 9.87 5.75
N GLU A 26 18.55 10.94 5.76
CA GLU A 26 19.71 11.08 6.63
C GLU A 26 19.33 10.94 8.11
N TYR A 27 18.16 11.46 8.48
CA TYR A 27 17.63 11.41 9.85
C TYR A 27 17.08 10.03 10.24
N PHE A 28 17.03 9.05 9.33
CA PHE A 28 16.76 7.66 9.70
C PHE A 28 17.90 7.03 10.49
N TRP A 29 19.12 7.54 10.32
CA TRP A 29 20.35 6.95 10.85
C TRP A 29 21.03 7.84 11.88
N ILE A 30 20.98 9.17 11.67
CA ILE A 30 21.50 10.15 12.62
C ILE A 30 20.77 9.99 13.96
N ASP A 31 21.54 10.03 15.05
CA ASP A 31 21.06 9.89 16.43
C ASP A 31 20.38 8.55 16.76
N TYR A 32 20.60 7.51 15.94
CA TYR A 32 20.19 6.16 16.29
C TYR A 32 20.93 5.66 17.56
N PRO A 33 20.24 5.07 18.56
CA PRO A 33 18.82 4.67 18.55
C PRO A 33 17.86 5.80 18.98
N HIS A 34 16.70 5.90 18.31
CA HIS A 34 15.67 6.88 18.62
C HIS A 34 14.79 6.44 19.80
N TRP A 35 15.32 6.54 21.03
CA TRP A 35 14.63 6.12 22.27
C TRP A 35 13.38 6.94 22.59
N ASP A 36 13.46 8.25 22.37
CA ASP A 36 12.37 9.16 22.68
C ASP A 36 11.40 9.21 21.49
N MET A 37 10.38 8.35 21.57
CA MET A 37 9.35 8.25 20.55
C MET A 37 8.19 9.19 20.88
N LEU A 38 7.87 10.08 19.94
CA LEU A 38 6.65 10.88 19.99
C LEU A 38 5.43 9.98 20.26
N PRO A 39 4.59 10.27 21.26
CA PRO A 39 3.43 9.43 21.58
C PRO A 39 2.54 9.16 20.37
N GLY A 40 2.35 10.16 19.50
CA GLY A 40 1.59 10.03 18.26
C GLY A 40 2.18 9.00 17.29
N LEU A 41 3.52 8.95 17.16
CA LEU A 41 4.20 7.95 16.34
C LEU A 41 3.99 6.54 16.92
N LYS A 42 4.13 6.39 18.25
CA LYS A 42 3.91 5.11 18.92
C LYS A 42 2.49 4.57 18.70
N TYR A 43 1.47 5.41 18.87
CA TYR A 43 0.09 5.00 18.64
C TYR A 43 -0.16 4.62 17.17
N TYR A 44 0.39 5.39 16.24
CA TYR A 44 0.26 5.11 14.81
C TYR A 44 0.90 3.77 14.44
N GLU A 45 2.14 3.53 14.83
CA GLU A 45 2.82 2.27 14.53
C GLU A 45 2.13 1.05 15.14
N LEU A 46 1.73 1.12 16.42
CA LEU A 46 1.04 0.01 17.07
C LEU A 46 -0.34 -0.26 16.45
N THR A 47 -1.04 0.78 16.02
CA THR A 47 -2.33 0.63 15.34
C THR A 47 -2.14 0.01 13.95
N GLN A 48 -1.12 0.44 13.20
CA GLN A 48 -0.77 -0.18 11.93
C GLN A 48 -0.38 -1.64 12.10
N ALA A 49 0.45 -1.95 13.10
CA ALA A 49 0.81 -3.33 13.43
C ALA A 49 -0.42 -4.18 13.75
N ALA A 50 -1.35 -3.66 14.57
CA ALA A 50 -2.59 -4.36 14.90
C ALA A 50 -3.46 -4.62 13.66
N TYR A 51 -3.58 -3.65 12.75
CA TYR A 51 -4.31 -3.81 11.50
C TYR A 51 -3.68 -4.89 10.60
N TRP A 52 -2.36 -4.85 10.41
CA TRP A 52 -1.67 -5.84 9.57
C TRP A 52 -1.71 -7.25 10.17
N CYS A 53 -1.65 -7.38 11.51
CA CYS A 53 -1.89 -8.65 12.19
C CYS A 53 -3.32 -9.15 11.98
N GLN A 54 -4.32 -8.25 12.06
CA GLN A 54 -5.72 -8.58 11.79
C GLN A 54 -5.91 -9.04 10.33
N GLN A 55 -5.28 -8.38 9.36
CA GLN A 55 -5.31 -8.78 7.94
C GLN A 55 -4.67 -10.16 7.73
N LEU A 56 -3.56 -10.48 8.41
CA LEU A 56 -2.99 -11.82 8.36
C LEU A 56 -3.96 -12.88 8.88
N ILE A 57 -4.64 -12.62 10.00
CA ILE A 57 -5.62 -13.58 10.57
C ILE A 57 -6.74 -13.84 9.58
N VAL A 58 -7.29 -12.80 8.95
CA VAL A 58 -8.33 -12.91 7.90
C VAL A 58 -7.84 -13.77 6.74
N LEU A 59 -6.60 -13.54 6.30
CA LEU A 59 -5.99 -14.27 5.20
C LEU A 59 -5.77 -15.76 5.53
N VAL A 60 -5.19 -16.05 6.70
CA VAL A 60 -4.87 -17.42 7.15
C VAL A 60 -6.13 -18.24 7.42
N LEU A 61 -7.17 -17.63 7.97
CA LEU A 61 -8.46 -18.28 8.20
C LEU A 61 -9.30 -18.43 6.91
N GLY A 62 -8.84 -17.88 5.78
CA GLY A 62 -9.55 -17.96 4.50
C GLY A 62 -10.93 -17.30 4.54
N LEU A 63 -11.09 -16.26 5.38
CA LEU A 63 -12.37 -15.54 5.51
C LEU A 63 -12.69 -14.72 4.24
N GLU A 64 -11.68 -14.44 3.41
CA GLU A 64 -11.84 -13.86 2.08
C GLU A 64 -11.63 -14.92 0.98
N LYS A 65 -12.45 -14.87 -0.08
CA LYS A 65 -12.29 -15.74 -1.25
C LYS A 65 -10.89 -15.53 -1.87
N PRO A 66 -10.09 -16.60 -2.08
CA PRO A 66 -8.76 -16.47 -2.65
C PRO A 66 -8.80 -15.79 -4.03
N ARG A 67 -7.95 -14.78 -4.18
CA ARG A 67 -7.74 -14.07 -5.44
C ARG A 67 -6.71 -14.82 -6.30
N LYS A 68 -6.60 -14.43 -7.58
CA LYS A 68 -5.62 -15.03 -8.51
C LYS A 68 -4.16 -14.76 -8.09
N ASP A 69 -3.92 -13.70 -7.31
CA ASP A 69 -2.64 -13.25 -6.77
C ASP A 69 -2.45 -13.63 -5.28
N TYR A 70 -3.09 -14.70 -4.81
CA TYR A 70 -3.08 -15.10 -3.41
C TYR A 70 -1.67 -15.39 -2.87
N LYS A 71 -0.79 -16.01 -3.67
CA LYS A 71 0.57 -16.39 -3.21
C LYS A 71 1.43 -15.15 -3.00
N GLU A 72 1.35 -14.20 -3.91
CA GLU A 72 2.04 -12.92 -3.87
C GLU A 72 1.53 -12.08 -2.69
N LEU A 73 0.22 -12.10 -2.44
CA LEU A 73 -0.40 -11.46 -1.28
C LEU A 73 0.09 -12.07 0.05
N VAL A 74 0.19 -13.40 0.15
CA VAL A 74 0.75 -14.07 1.35
C VAL A 74 2.22 -13.70 1.54
N ALA A 75 3.03 -13.76 0.48
CA ALA A 75 4.44 -13.36 0.54
C ALA A 75 4.59 -11.92 1.02
N HIS A 76 3.73 -11.01 0.53
CA HIS A 76 3.68 -9.63 0.99
C HIS A 76 3.37 -9.52 2.47
N HIS A 77 2.36 -10.22 3.00
CA HIS A 77 2.02 -10.17 4.42
C HIS A 77 3.17 -10.66 5.32
N ILE A 78 3.90 -11.69 4.88
CA ILE A 78 5.08 -12.18 5.61
C ILE A 78 6.14 -11.08 5.66
N VAL A 79 6.42 -10.43 4.52
CA VAL A 79 7.42 -9.36 4.42
C VAL A 79 7.03 -8.11 5.19
N THR A 80 5.76 -7.68 5.09
CA THR A 80 5.29 -6.47 5.80
C THR A 80 5.30 -6.69 7.30
N LEU A 81 4.78 -7.82 7.80
CA LEU A 81 4.84 -8.12 9.24
C LEU A 81 6.27 -8.25 9.75
N TRP A 82 7.17 -8.80 8.93
CA TRP A 82 8.59 -8.83 9.25
C TRP A 82 9.16 -7.40 9.38
N LEU A 83 8.90 -6.52 8.42
CA LEU A 83 9.35 -5.12 8.47
C LEU A 83 8.77 -4.36 9.67
N ILE A 84 7.47 -4.53 9.95
CA ILE A 84 6.77 -3.88 11.06
C ILE A 84 7.34 -4.37 12.39
N GLY A 85 7.46 -5.68 12.58
CA GLY A 85 7.98 -6.27 13.80
C GLY A 85 9.43 -5.86 14.06
N TRP A 86 10.30 -6.01 13.05
CA TRP A 86 11.71 -5.69 13.21
C TRP A 86 11.95 -4.20 13.41
N SER A 87 11.27 -3.32 12.67
CA SER A 87 11.45 -1.87 12.82
C SER A 87 11.11 -1.39 14.24
N TYR A 88 10.08 -1.94 14.88
CA TYR A 88 9.77 -1.62 16.27
C TYR A 88 10.78 -2.24 17.25
N LEU A 89 11.20 -3.50 17.04
CA LEU A 89 12.15 -4.19 17.92
C LEU A 89 13.53 -3.52 17.95
N ILE A 90 13.98 -3.01 16.80
CA ILE A 90 15.31 -2.39 16.65
C ILE A 90 15.28 -0.87 16.66
N ASN A 91 14.17 -0.23 17.07
CA ASN A 91 14.03 1.22 17.14
C ASN A 91 14.24 1.97 15.79
N LEU A 92 13.89 1.35 14.66
CA LEU A 92 13.88 1.98 13.32
C LEU A 92 12.48 2.49 12.93
N THR A 93 11.85 3.21 13.85
CA THR A 93 10.46 3.68 13.76
C THR A 93 10.28 4.78 12.70
N TYR A 94 11.31 5.58 12.45
CA TYR A 94 11.27 6.60 11.40
C TYR A 94 11.20 6.00 10.00
N ILE A 95 11.92 4.89 9.76
CA ILE A 95 11.83 4.14 8.51
C ILE A 95 10.45 3.48 8.40
N ALA A 96 9.93 2.91 9.49
CA ALA A 96 8.60 2.31 9.52
C ALA A 96 7.52 3.32 9.11
N ASN A 97 7.50 4.51 9.73
CA ASN A 97 6.57 5.58 9.38
C ASN A 97 6.69 6.01 7.91
N ALA A 98 7.91 6.12 7.38
CA ALA A 98 8.13 6.46 5.97
C ALA A 98 7.61 5.37 5.02
N VAL A 99 7.80 4.10 5.37
CA VAL A 99 7.26 2.97 4.60
C VAL A 99 5.73 2.97 4.68
N PHE A 100 5.12 3.04 5.87
CA PHE A 100 3.66 3.06 6.04
C PHE A 100 3.00 4.17 5.21
N LEU A 101 3.52 5.39 5.32
CA LEU A 101 3.00 6.53 4.57
C LEU A 101 3.08 6.31 3.05
N SER A 102 4.19 5.75 2.57
CA SER A 102 4.38 5.45 1.15
C SER A 102 3.43 4.38 0.64
N MET A 103 3.00 3.46 1.51
CA MET A 103 2.10 2.39 1.14
C MET A 103 0.63 2.84 1.15
N ASP A 104 0.19 3.53 2.21
CA ASP A 104 -1.23 3.83 2.43
C ASP A 104 -1.79 4.95 1.54
N LEU A 105 -0.97 5.92 1.17
CA LEU A 105 -1.44 7.06 0.36
C LEU A 105 -1.95 6.62 -1.02
N PRO A 106 -1.18 5.87 -1.84
CA PRO A 106 -1.68 5.30 -3.09
C PRO A 106 -2.96 4.48 -2.97
N ASP A 107 -3.12 3.74 -1.87
CA ASP A 107 -4.28 2.87 -1.66
C ASP A 107 -5.57 3.67 -1.43
N THR A 108 -5.44 4.90 -0.91
CA THR A 108 -6.55 5.85 -0.86
C THR A 108 -7.03 6.23 -2.26
N PHE A 109 -6.10 6.52 -3.17
CA PHE A 109 -6.41 6.84 -4.58
C PHE A 109 -6.95 5.61 -5.33
N LEU A 110 -6.45 4.40 -5.06
CA LEU A 110 -6.99 3.16 -5.62
C LEU A 110 -8.43 2.92 -5.15
N ALA A 111 -8.71 3.13 -3.87
CA ALA A 111 -10.06 2.98 -3.34
C ALA A 111 -11.01 4.04 -3.93
N PHE A 112 -10.51 5.25 -4.17
CA PHE A 112 -11.26 6.33 -4.81
C PHE A 112 -11.57 6.03 -6.28
N SER A 113 -10.61 5.52 -7.06
CA SER A 113 -10.84 5.15 -8.47
C SER A 113 -11.86 4.01 -8.60
N LYS A 114 -11.84 3.03 -7.69
CA LYS A 114 -12.87 1.97 -7.62
C LYS A 114 -14.26 2.52 -7.27
N LEU A 115 -14.35 3.51 -6.37
CA LEU A 115 -15.62 4.14 -6.03
C LEU A 115 -16.23 4.87 -7.22
N LEU A 116 -15.41 5.59 -8.00
CA LEU A 116 -15.88 6.24 -9.23
C LEU A 116 -16.33 5.24 -10.29
N ASN A 117 -15.68 4.08 -10.37
CA ASN A 117 -16.13 2.99 -11.21
C ASN A 117 -17.49 2.44 -10.76
N TYR A 118 -17.73 2.32 -9.46
CA TYR A 118 -19.02 1.88 -8.92
C TYR A 118 -20.16 2.85 -9.26
N ILE A 119 -19.88 4.16 -9.27
CA ILE A 119 -20.84 5.21 -9.64
C ILE A 119 -21.03 5.31 -11.17
N GLN A 120 -20.30 4.51 -11.96
CA GLN A 120 -20.37 4.46 -13.43
C GLN A 120 -20.06 5.81 -14.12
N TRP A 121 -19.14 6.59 -13.53
CA TRP A 121 -18.75 7.87 -14.13
C TRP A 121 -17.55 7.70 -15.07
N ASP A 122 -17.81 7.49 -16.37
CA ASP A 122 -16.81 7.00 -17.34
C ASP A 122 -15.60 7.91 -17.58
N ARG A 123 -15.80 9.23 -17.67
CA ARG A 123 -14.67 10.17 -17.82
C ARG A 123 -13.86 10.31 -16.53
N ALA A 124 -14.56 10.39 -15.39
CA ALA A 124 -13.93 10.56 -14.09
C ALA A 124 -13.15 9.31 -13.66
N LYS A 125 -13.64 8.10 -13.97
CA LYS A 125 -12.95 6.84 -13.61
C LYS A 125 -11.59 6.73 -14.32
N ILE A 126 -11.50 7.07 -15.61
CA ILE A 126 -10.24 7.03 -16.37
C ILE A 126 -9.26 8.07 -15.82
N GLY A 127 -9.71 9.31 -15.64
CA GLY A 127 -8.89 10.37 -15.06
C GLY A 127 -8.36 10.02 -13.67
N ALA A 128 -9.21 9.51 -12.78
CA ALA A 128 -8.81 9.08 -11.44
C ALA A 128 -7.83 7.90 -11.48
N PHE A 129 -7.99 6.98 -12.43
CA PHE A 129 -7.07 5.85 -12.59
C PHE A 129 -5.69 6.30 -13.08
N VAL A 130 -5.60 7.27 -13.99
CA VAL A 130 -4.32 7.86 -14.43
C VAL A 130 -3.63 8.60 -13.27
N VAL A 131 -4.36 9.41 -12.51
CA VAL A 131 -3.83 10.08 -11.31
C VAL A 131 -3.32 9.05 -10.31
N PHE A 132 -4.11 8.01 -10.05
CA PHE A 132 -3.71 6.89 -9.20
C PHE A 132 -2.39 6.27 -9.66
N MET A 133 -2.20 6.02 -10.96
CA MET A 133 -0.96 5.45 -11.48
C MET A 133 0.26 6.37 -11.25
N GLY A 134 0.10 7.68 -11.39
CA GLY A 134 1.14 8.65 -11.06
C GLY A 134 1.49 8.63 -9.57
N VAL A 135 0.48 8.66 -8.69
CA VAL A 135 0.66 8.57 -7.24
C VAL A 135 1.32 7.26 -6.83
N TRP A 136 0.86 6.13 -7.38
CA TRP A 136 1.47 4.82 -7.14
C TRP A 136 2.95 4.81 -7.52
N THR A 137 3.29 5.32 -8.72
CA THR A 137 4.68 5.35 -9.19
C THR A 137 5.57 6.16 -8.27
N TYR A 138 5.11 7.34 -7.85
CA TYR A 138 5.87 8.19 -6.94
C TYR A 138 6.06 7.54 -5.56
N PHE A 139 4.98 7.12 -4.91
CA PHE A 139 5.07 6.63 -3.53
C PHE A 139 5.59 5.19 -3.43
N ARG A 140 5.10 4.26 -4.26
CA ARG A 140 5.48 2.84 -4.17
C ARG A 140 6.83 2.54 -4.81
N HIS A 141 7.26 3.31 -5.82
CA HIS A 141 8.54 3.04 -6.50
C HIS A 141 9.60 4.09 -6.19
N TYR A 142 9.36 5.37 -6.51
CA TYR A 142 10.39 6.38 -6.32
C TYR A 142 10.80 6.52 -4.84
N LEU A 143 9.84 6.70 -3.93
CA LEU A 143 10.17 6.83 -2.50
C LEU A 143 10.71 5.54 -1.89
N ASN A 144 10.26 4.37 -2.33
CA ASN A 144 10.82 3.11 -1.88
C ASN A 144 12.29 2.93 -2.33
N LEU A 145 12.62 3.33 -3.56
CA LEU A 145 14.01 3.36 -4.06
C LEU A 145 14.87 4.36 -3.28
N VAL A 146 14.31 5.51 -2.88
CA VAL A 146 15.00 6.48 -2.01
C VAL A 146 15.31 5.86 -0.63
N ILE A 147 14.36 5.14 -0.02
CA ILE A 147 14.60 4.43 1.24
C ILE A 147 15.67 3.33 1.04
N LEU A 148 15.59 2.54 -0.03
CA LEU A 148 16.60 1.51 -0.34
C LEU A 148 18.00 2.11 -0.54
N TRP A 149 18.08 3.25 -1.23
CA TRP A 149 19.32 3.99 -1.41
C TRP A 149 19.88 4.42 -0.06
N SER A 150 19.04 5.01 0.80
CA SER A 150 19.44 5.40 2.15
C SER A 150 19.98 4.22 2.98
N VAL A 151 19.31 3.07 2.97
CA VAL A 151 19.81 1.86 3.65
C VAL A 151 21.17 1.41 3.09
N TRP A 152 21.43 1.64 1.81
CA TRP A 152 22.71 1.25 1.21
C TRP A 152 23.84 2.26 1.44
N THR A 153 23.56 3.56 1.37
CA THR A 153 24.60 4.61 1.39
C THR A 153 24.70 5.36 2.71
N GLU A 154 23.60 5.51 3.43
CA GLU A 154 23.50 6.34 4.64
C GLU A 154 23.54 5.51 5.93
N TYR A 155 23.55 4.18 5.84
CA TYR A 155 23.71 3.29 6.99
C TYR A 155 24.95 3.62 7.84
N ASP A 156 26.03 4.09 7.22
CA ASP A 156 27.26 4.41 7.92
C ASP A 156 27.19 5.72 8.73
N LEU A 157 26.11 6.51 8.58
CA LEU A 157 25.82 7.70 9.39
C LEU A 157 25.42 7.37 10.83
N ILE A 158 25.12 6.11 11.13
CA ILE A 158 24.88 5.66 12.51
C ILE A 158 26.11 5.99 13.38
N PRO A 159 25.94 6.53 14.60
CA PRO A 159 27.06 6.77 15.51
C PRO A 159 27.89 5.49 15.73
N GLU A 160 29.22 5.58 15.70
CA GLU A 160 30.11 4.41 15.86
C GLU A 160 29.87 3.66 17.19
N THR A 161 29.48 4.37 18.25
CA THR A 161 29.08 3.79 19.54
C THR A 161 27.83 2.90 19.44
N SER A 162 26.97 3.19 18.47
CA SER A 162 25.72 2.49 18.20
C SER A 162 25.86 1.37 17.16
N LYS A 163 27.06 1.13 16.60
CA LYS A 163 27.32 0.04 15.64
C LYS A 163 27.59 -1.31 16.31
N GLN A 164 26.82 -1.64 17.34
CA GLN A 164 27.03 -2.83 18.17
C GLN A 164 25.72 -3.62 18.32
N TRP A 165 25.84 -4.87 18.79
CA TRP A 165 24.69 -5.74 19.05
C TRP A 165 24.59 -6.01 20.56
N ILE A 166 23.98 -5.08 21.29
CA ILE A 166 23.86 -5.12 22.75
C ILE A 166 22.40 -4.90 23.15
N TRP A 167 21.72 -6.00 23.49
CA TRP A 167 20.33 -6.00 23.95
C TRP A 167 20.09 -5.12 25.18
N ALA A 168 21.01 -5.15 26.15
CA ALA A 168 20.87 -4.40 27.41
C ALA A 168 20.83 -2.88 27.19
N GLN A 169 21.42 -2.40 26.10
CA GLN A 169 21.46 -1.00 25.71
C GLN A 169 20.48 -0.71 24.57
N GLY A 170 19.72 -1.71 24.08
CA GLY A 170 18.91 -1.71 22.85
C GLY A 170 19.53 -1.04 21.63
N ILE A 171 20.82 -1.33 21.44
CA ILE A 171 21.59 -1.01 20.26
C ILE A 171 21.69 -2.29 19.44
N TYR A 172 21.19 -2.27 18.20
CA TYR A 172 21.07 -3.48 17.38
C TYR A 172 21.75 -3.38 16.02
N LEU A 173 22.22 -2.21 15.58
CA LEU A 173 22.65 -2.03 14.18
C LEU A 173 24.15 -2.31 13.97
N ASN A 174 24.50 -3.58 13.82
CA ASN A 174 25.84 -3.99 13.38
C ASN A 174 25.96 -4.10 11.85
N TRP A 175 27.13 -4.48 11.32
CA TRP A 175 27.37 -4.52 9.87
C TRP A 175 26.41 -5.44 9.08
N TRP A 176 25.91 -6.54 9.67
CA TRP A 176 25.04 -7.48 8.95
C TRP A 176 23.56 -7.04 8.95
N MET A 177 23.16 -6.20 9.90
CA MET A 177 21.79 -5.66 9.97
C MET A 177 21.42 -4.80 8.78
N LYS A 178 22.40 -4.19 8.11
CA LYS A 178 22.21 -3.51 6.83
C LYS A 178 21.49 -4.41 5.81
N TYR A 179 21.93 -5.66 5.67
CA TYR A 179 21.32 -6.62 4.75
C TYR A 179 19.96 -7.09 5.24
N GLN A 180 19.78 -7.22 6.55
CA GLN A 180 18.49 -7.58 7.14
C GLN A 180 17.42 -6.52 6.84
N VAL A 181 17.77 -5.24 6.88
CA VAL A 181 16.82 -4.14 6.56
C VAL A 181 16.63 -4.01 5.05
N PHE A 182 17.71 -4.14 4.27
CA PHE A 182 17.68 -3.97 2.82
C PHE A 182 16.88 -5.07 2.09
N ALA A 183 17.11 -6.34 2.42
CA ALA A 183 16.50 -7.48 1.72
C ALA A 183 14.95 -7.49 1.72
N PRO A 184 14.25 -7.30 2.86
CA PRO A 184 12.78 -7.28 2.88
C PRO A 184 12.21 -6.02 2.21
N LEU A 185 12.89 -4.87 2.29
CA LEU A 185 12.48 -3.68 1.52
C LEU A 185 12.60 -3.90 0.01
N LEU A 186 13.67 -4.58 -0.43
CA LEU A 186 13.85 -4.93 -1.84
C LEU A 186 12.79 -5.95 -2.31
N LEU A 187 12.48 -6.94 -1.48
CA LEU A 187 11.42 -7.91 -1.77
C LEU A 187 10.05 -7.22 -1.86
N LEU A 188 9.78 -6.25 -0.97
CA LEU A 188 8.60 -5.42 -1.03
C LEU A 188 8.54 -4.60 -2.34
N GLN A 189 9.67 -4.07 -2.81
CA GLN A 189 9.77 -3.39 -4.09
C GLN A 189 9.45 -4.31 -5.28
N PHE A 190 9.96 -5.55 -5.29
CA PHE A 190 9.62 -6.52 -6.35
C PHE A 190 8.13 -6.85 -6.39
N LEU A 191 7.51 -7.02 -5.22
CA LEU A 191 6.06 -7.24 -5.12
C LEU A 191 5.28 -6.01 -5.64
N ASN A 192 5.70 -4.79 -5.29
CA ASN A 192 5.09 -3.57 -5.82
C ASN A 192 5.22 -3.49 -7.35
N ILE A 193 6.35 -3.89 -7.93
CA ILE A 193 6.55 -3.93 -9.39
C ILE A 193 5.61 -4.96 -10.04
N PHE A 194 5.45 -6.14 -9.43
CA PHE A 194 4.52 -7.15 -9.91
C PHE A 194 3.09 -6.59 -10.04
N TRP A 195 2.56 -5.95 -8.99
CA TRP A 195 1.23 -5.33 -9.07
C TRP A 195 1.19 -4.14 -10.02
N TYR A 196 2.27 -3.36 -10.13
CA TYR A 196 2.35 -2.25 -11.06
C TYR A 196 2.20 -2.70 -12.52
N VAL A 197 2.84 -3.80 -12.91
CA VAL A 197 2.68 -4.40 -14.24
C VAL A 197 1.23 -4.81 -14.50
N LEU A 198 0.55 -5.38 -13.51
CA LEU A 198 -0.88 -5.72 -13.63
C LEU A 198 -1.74 -4.48 -13.85
N MET A 199 -1.45 -3.39 -13.14
CA MET A 199 -2.21 -2.14 -13.26
C MET A 199 -1.93 -1.41 -14.58
N LEU A 200 -0.69 -1.43 -15.07
CA LEU A 200 -0.35 -0.95 -16.41
C LEU A 200 -1.08 -1.74 -17.50
N ARG A 201 -1.19 -3.07 -17.34
CA ARG A 201 -1.97 -3.90 -18.28
C ARG A 201 -3.45 -3.52 -18.29
N ILE A 202 -4.02 -3.21 -17.13
CA ILE A 202 -5.41 -2.73 -17.02
C ILE A 202 -5.54 -1.33 -17.65
N LEU A 203 -4.59 -0.44 -17.40
CA LEU A 203 -4.56 0.91 -17.99
C LEU A 203 -4.52 0.85 -19.51
N TRP A 204 -3.60 0.05 -20.06
CA TRP A 204 -3.47 -0.11 -21.51
C TRP A 204 -4.81 -0.54 -22.11
N ARG A 205 -5.43 -1.59 -21.55
CA ARG A 205 -6.72 -2.10 -22.02
C ARG A 205 -7.80 -1.02 -21.96
N ALA A 206 -7.89 -0.30 -20.85
CA ALA A 206 -8.87 0.77 -20.67
C ALA A 206 -8.69 1.88 -21.71
N VAL A 207 -7.45 2.28 -21.99
CA VAL A 207 -7.14 3.31 -23.00
C VAL A 207 -7.46 2.80 -24.41
N THR A 208 -7.04 1.60 -24.78
CA THR A 208 -7.32 1.05 -26.13
C THR A 208 -8.81 0.87 -26.39
N THR A 209 -9.58 0.45 -25.37
CA THR A 209 -11.04 0.34 -25.51
C THR A 209 -11.68 1.72 -25.59
N ALA A 210 -11.24 2.69 -24.78
CA ALA A 210 -11.75 4.06 -24.85
C ALA A 210 -11.48 4.70 -26.23
N THR A 211 -10.27 4.51 -26.80
CA THR A 211 -9.95 4.96 -28.17
C THR A 211 -10.80 4.25 -29.21
N ALA A 212 -11.01 2.93 -29.08
CA ALA A 212 -11.86 2.18 -30.00
C ALA A 212 -13.34 2.63 -29.94
N THR A 213 -13.85 3.03 -28.78
CA THR A 213 -15.21 3.59 -28.63
C THR A 213 -15.30 5.02 -29.16
N ASP A 214 -14.25 5.84 -28.98
CA ASP A 214 -14.19 7.21 -29.50
C ASP A 214 -14.11 7.21 -31.05
N ASP A 215 -13.26 6.36 -31.63
CA ASP A 215 -13.14 6.18 -33.08
C ASP A 215 -14.40 5.52 -33.69
N ARG A 216 -15.11 4.65 -32.95
CA ARG A 216 -16.43 4.09 -33.37
C ARG A 216 -17.61 5.02 -33.11
N SER A 217 -17.43 6.15 -32.43
CA SER A 217 -18.53 7.11 -32.21
C SER A 217 -18.83 7.99 -33.43
N ASP A 218 -18.04 7.86 -34.51
CA ASP A 218 -18.30 8.48 -35.82
C ASP A 218 -19.03 7.55 -36.81
N ASP A 219 -19.31 6.29 -36.46
CA ASP A 219 -20.13 5.35 -37.26
C ASP A 219 -20.90 4.39 -36.33
N GLU A 220 -22.19 4.67 -36.08
CA GLU A 220 -23.10 3.77 -35.37
C GLU A 220 -23.40 2.52 -36.22
N ASP A 221 -23.05 1.31 -35.72
CA ASP A 221 -23.98 0.17 -35.53
C ASP A 221 -23.26 -1.15 -35.14
N ASP A 222 -24.00 -1.93 -34.35
CA ASP A 222 -23.96 -3.37 -34.05
C ASP A 222 -22.88 -4.05 -33.14
N ASP A 223 -23.42 -4.47 -31.99
CA ASP A 223 -23.48 -5.81 -31.35
C ASP A 223 -22.26 -6.52 -30.69
N ASP A 224 -22.52 -6.83 -29.41
CA ASP A 224 -22.18 -7.98 -28.54
C ASP A 224 -20.73 -8.51 -28.44
N ASP A 225 -20.16 -8.45 -27.22
CA ASP A 225 -20.11 -9.64 -26.35
C ASP A 225 -19.61 -9.36 -24.91
N ASP A 226 -20.44 -9.82 -23.98
CA ASP A 226 -20.27 -10.30 -22.60
C ASP A 226 -18.94 -10.14 -21.83
N ASP A 227 -19.03 -9.48 -20.68
CA ASP A 227 -18.51 -10.04 -19.42
C ASP A 227 -19.35 -9.47 -18.26
N GLY A 228 -20.47 -10.15 -17.99
CA GLY A 228 -21.44 -9.82 -16.95
C GLY A 228 -20.85 -9.66 -15.54
N VAL A 229 -20.87 -8.41 -15.04
CA VAL A 229 -20.96 -8.13 -13.61
C VAL A 229 -22.44 -8.15 -13.23
N ASN A 230 -22.92 -9.35 -12.90
CA ASN A 230 -24.26 -9.55 -12.40
C ASN A 230 -24.25 -9.34 -10.88
N ASP A 231 -24.66 -8.15 -10.42
CA ASP A 231 -24.99 -7.94 -9.01
C ASP A 231 -26.49 -7.60 -8.89
N GLN A 232 -27.18 -8.45 -8.13
CA GLN A 232 -28.63 -8.57 -8.09
C GLN A 232 -29.26 -7.34 -7.42
N ASN A 233 -30.16 -6.66 -8.12
CA ASN A 233 -31.08 -5.69 -7.53
C ASN A 233 -32.49 -6.27 -7.49
N GLY A 234 -32.84 -6.92 -6.37
CA GLY A 234 -34.18 -7.46 -6.13
C GLY A 234 -35.11 -6.43 -5.51
N SER A 235 -35.76 -5.60 -6.33
CA SER A 235 -36.93 -4.83 -5.90
C SER A 235 -38.22 -5.57 -6.29
N SER A 236 -38.94 -6.02 -5.26
CA SER A 236 -40.39 -6.07 -5.13
C SER A 236 -41.23 -6.37 -6.39
N THR A 237 -41.76 -7.59 -6.48
CA THR A 237 -43.08 -7.78 -7.09
C THR A 237 -43.92 -8.76 -6.29
N VAL A 238 -44.93 -8.18 -5.64
CA VAL A 238 -46.05 -8.83 -4.95
C VAL A 238 -46.72 -9.81 -5.90
N LYS A 239 -46.86 -11.09 -5.51
CA LYS A 239 -47.78 -12.03 -6.17
C LYS A 239 -48.89 -12.42 -5.19
N GLU A 240 -50.09 -11.98 -5.53
CA GLU A 240 -51.36 -12.42 -4.94
C GLU A 240 -51.53 -13.94 -5.09
N THR A 241 -51.84 -14.61 -3.99
CA THR A 241 -52.22 -16.02 -3.95
C THR A 241 -53.70 -16.16 -4.28
N LYS A 242 -54.05 -16.60 -5.50
CA LYS A 242 -55.39 -17.15 -5.79
C LYS A 242 -55.40 -18.65 -5.51
N LYS A 243 -56.24 -19.03 -4.54
CA LYS A 243 -56.62 -20.38 -4.13
C LYS A 243 -57.77 -20.89 -5.03
N GLN A 244 -57.62 -22.06 -5.64
CA GLN A 244 -58.65 -23.00 -6.17
C GLN A 244 -57.84 -24.13 -6.83
N LYS A 245 -57.96 -25.42 -6.51
CA LYS A 245 -59.08 -26.28 -6.12
C LYS A 245 -58.56 -27.41 -5.23
#